data_AF-A0A9X6ZHE2-F1
#
_entry.id   AF-A0A9X6ZHE2-F1
#
_cell.length_a   1.000
_cell.length_b   1.000
_cell.length_c   1.000
_cell.angle_alpha   90.00
_cell.angle_beta   90.00
_cell.angle_gamma   90.00
#
_symmetry.space_group_name_H-M   'P 1'
#
loop_
_entity.id
_entity.type
_entity.pdbx_description
1 polymer ?
#
loop_
_entity_poly.entity_id
_entity_poly.type
_entity_poly.pdbx_seq_one_letter_code
_entity_poly.pdbx_strand_id
1 'polypeptide(L)'
;MRADVYKLSTERQKHMDKYVLQKELFDLPVGTVFVHDKDDSIAGSPGEGCLKLAWTDNGNCQKGVSYCAETFILHAKVRKNLEWFKASDQNVNWKHEREYLQRKVSMLESEKQKLDKVRGSLFGIWLLKKLGIK
;
A
#
# COMPACT_ATOMS: atom_id res chain seq x y z
N MET A 1 -1.37 14.16 -5.81
CA MET A 1 -1.50 12.84 -6.46
C MET A 1 -2.94 12.73 -6.94
N ARG A 2 -3.17 12.31 -8.19
CA ARG A 2 -4.50 12.31 -8.83
C ARG A 2 -5.36 11.19 -8.19
N ALA A 3 -6.60 11.52 -7.79
CA ALA A 3 -7.48 10.60 -7.06
C ALA A 3 -7.82 9.31 -7.84
N ASP A 4 -7.69 9.39 -9.16
CA ASP A 4 -7.84 8.34 -10.16
C ASP A 4 -6.76 7.25 -10.16
N VAL A 5 -5.67 7.41 -9.37
CA VAL A 5 -4.50 6.51 -9.43
C VAL A 5 -4.36 5.56 -8.23
N TYR A 6 -5.09 5.79 -7.13
CA TYR A 6 -4.91 4.98 -5.91
C TYR A 6 -5.94 3.86 -5.77
N LYS A 7 -5.90 2.92 -6.72
CA LYS A 7 -6.74 1.71 -6.69
C LYS A 7 -5.97 0.57 -6.02
N LEU A 8 -6.62 -0.16 -5.12
CA LEU A 8 -6.08 -1.38 -4.51
C LEU A 8 -5.92 -2.45 -5.60
N SER A 9 -4.69 -2.63 -6.07
CA SER A 9 -4.37 -3.69 -7.03
C SER A 9 -4.18 -5.03 -6.31
N THR A 10 -4.46 -6.11 -7.04
CA THR A 10 -4.28 -7.50 -6.59
C THR A 10 -2.85 -7.78 -6.14
N GLU A 11 -1.84 -7.23 -6.83
CA GLU A 11 -0.44 -7.40 -6.46
C GLU A 11 -0.08 -6.64 -5.19
N ARG A 12 -0.61 -5.42 -5.01
CA ARG A 12 -0.25 -4.59 -3.87
C ARG A 12 -0.78 -5.15 -2.56
N GLN A 13 -2.01 -5.68 -2.57
CA GLN A 13 -2.62 -6.26 -1.37
C GLN A 13 -1.94 -7.55 -0.88
N LYS A 14 -1.20 -8.28 -1.74
CA LYS A 14 -0.47 -9.50 -1.33
C LYS A 14 0.57 -9.22 -0.25
N HIS A 15 1.03 -7.97 -0.18
CA HIS A 15 2.06 -7.52 0.76
C HIS A 15 1.48 -6.71 1.93
N MET A 16 0.15 -6.64 2.06
CA MET A 16 -0.51 -5.90 3.15
C MET A 16 -0.93 -6.84 4.29
N ASP A 17 -0.98 -6.28 5.50
CA ASP A 17 -1.55 -6.97 6.64
C ASP A 17 -3.05 -7.23 6.41
N LYS A 18 -3.49 -8.49 6.50
CA LYS A 18 -4.87 -8.94 6.28
C LYS A 18 -5.61 -9.15 7.60
N TYR A 19 -6.81 -8.61 7.74
CA TYR A 19 -7.63 -8.73 8.94
C TYR A 19 -8.95 -9.40 8.58
N VAL A 20 -9.36 -10.37 9.38
CA VAL A 20 -10.57 -11.16 9.19
C VAL A 20 -11.66 -10.64 10.10
N LEU A 21 -12.79 -10.29 9.50
CA LEU A 21 -13.98 -9.83 10.19
C LEU A 21 -14.57 -10.96 11.04
N GLN A 22 -14.84 -10.70 12.31
CA GLN A 22 -15.33 -11.68 13.30
C GLN A 22 -16.84 -11.58 13.55
N LYS A 23 -17.48 -10.50 13.08
CA LYS A 23 -18.91 -10.23 13.21
C LYS A 23 -19.48 -9.70 11.92
N GLU A 24 -20.74 -9.98 11.64
CA GLU A 24 -21.39 -9.43 10.45
C GLU A 24 -21.39 -7.90 10.47
N LEU A 25 -21.15 -7.29 9.31
CA LEU A 25 -21.05 -5.85 9.15
C LEU A 25 -21.65 -5.44 7.80
N PHE A 26 -22.81 -4.77 7.78
CA PHE A 26 -23.44 -4.28 6.54
C PHE A 26 -23.46 -5.33 5.42
N ASP A 27 -24.04 -6.49 5.69
CA ASP A 27 -24.12 -7.67 4.79
C ASP A 27 -22.78 -8.34 4.45
N LEU A 28 -21.67 -7.91 5.07
CA LEU A 28 -20.42 -8.65 5.03
C LEU A 28 -20.47 -9.81 6.03
N PRO A 29 -20.36 -11.08 5.58
CA PRO A 29 -20.35 -12.22 6.46
C PRO A 29 -19.08 -12.27 7.32
N VAL A 30 -19.18 -12.96 8.46
CA VAL A 30 -18.01 -13.36 9.24
C VAL A 30 -17.02 -14.10 8.34
N GLY A 31 -15.73 -13.80 8.50
CA GLY A 31 -14.67 -14.33 7.64
C GLY A 31 -14.26 -13.39 6.49
N THR A 32 -15.00 -12.31 6.24
CA THR A 32 -14.63 -11.30 5.25
C THR A 32 -13.26 -10.69 5.56
N VAL A 33 -12.39 -10.61 4.55
CA VAL A 33 -11.01 -10.14 4.69
C VAL A 33 -10.90 -8.66 4.31
N PHE A 34 -10.23 -7.91 5.16
CA PHE A 34 -9.81 -6.54 4.92
C PHE A 34 -8.27 -6.47 4.85
N VAL A 35 -7.74 -5.49 4.14
CA VAL A 35 -6.29 -5.20 4.09
C VAL A 35 -6.00 -3.85 4.69
N HIS A 36 -4.90 -3.75 5.43
CA HIS A 36 -4.43 -2.48 6.00
C HIS A 36 -3.57 -1.74 4.99
N ASP A 37 -4.18 -0.75 4.36
CA ASP A 37 -3.52 0.14 3.43
C ASP A 37 -2.94 1.34 4.19
N LYS A 38 -1.67 1.21 4.62
CA LYS A 38 -0.92 2.24 5.36
C LYS A 38 -0.54 3.46 4.51
N ASP A 39 -0.40 3.25 3.21
CA ASP A 39 0.12 4.25 2.28
C ASP A 39 -1.02 5.08 1.64
N ASP A 40 -2.30 4.79 1.94
CA ASP A 40 -3.44 5.50 1.32
C ASP A 40 -3.61 6.88 1.95
N SER A 41 -3.15 7.89 1.23
CA SER A 41 -3.25 9.30 1.64
C SER A 41 -4.55 9.99 1.22
N ILE A 42 -5.46 9.29 0.54
CA ILE A 42 -6.72 9.83 0.03
C ILE A 42 -7.87 9.43 0.94
N ALA A 43 -8.06 8.13 1.15
CA ALA A 43 -9.12 7.59 1.99
C ALA A 43 -8.63 7.20 3.39
N GLY A 44 -7.31 7.08 3.58
CA GLY A 44 -6.70 6.77 4.86
C GLY A 44 -6.42 7.99 5.73
N SER A 45 -6.36 7.74 7.04
CA SER A 45 -5.96 8.78 8.00
C SER A 45 -4.45 9.01 7.97
N PRO A 46 -3.98 10.26 8.08
CA PRO A 46 -2.54 10.55 8.16
C PRO A 46 -1.85 9.72 9.25
N GLY A 47 -0.79 9.00 8.89
CA GLY A 47 0.01 8.17 9.79
C GLY A 47 -0.59 6.82 10.19
N GLU A 48 -1.88 6.58 9.94
CA GLU A 48 -2.53 5.31 10.29
C GLU A 48 -3.11 4.53 9.10
N GLY A 49 -3.42 5.19 7.98
CA GLY A 49 -4.01 4.57 6.79
C GLY A 49 -5.46 4.15 6.97
N CYS A 50 -5.91 3.16 6.19
CA CYS A 50 -7.27 2.61 6.24
C CYS A 50 -7.30 1.08 6.18
N LEU A 51 -8.42 0.49 6.60
CA LEU A 51 -8.78 -0.89 6.28
C LEU A 51 -9.70 -0.89 5.07
N LYS A 52 -9.34 -1.62 4.02
CA LYS A 52 -10.14 -1.76 2.80
C LYS A 52 -10.64 -3.18 2.65
N LEU A 53 -11.85 -3.37 2.17
CA LEU A 53 -12.31 -4.69 1.73
C LEU A 53 -11.32 -5.22 0.68
N ALA A 54 -10.81 -6.44 0.87
CA ALA A 54 -9.76 -7.01 0.03
C ALA A 54 -10.33 -7.67 -1.24
N TRP A 55 -9.51 -7.74 -2.30
CA TRP A 55 -9.72 -8.70 -3.38
C TRP A 55 -9.27 -10.10 -2.93
N THR A 56 -9.78 -11.15 -3.56
CA THR A 56 -9.09 -12.45 -3.52
C THR A 56 -7.73 -12.37 -4.21
N ASP A 57 -6.83 -13.34 -4.00
CA ASP A 57 -5.53 -13.37 -4.66
C ASP A 57 -5.64 -13.45 -6.21
N ASN A 58 -6.79 -13.93 -6.72
CA ASN A 58 -7.12 -13.99 -8.14
C ASN A 58 -7.83 -12.74 -8.68
N GLY A 59 -8.04 -11.71 -7.85
CA GLY A 59 -8.71 -10.46 -8.26
C GLY A 59 -10.23 -10.51 -8.34
N ASN A 60 -10.85 -11.55 -7.81
CA ASN A 60 -12.30 -11.67 -7.70
C ASN A 60 -12.82 -11.16 -6.36
N CYS A 61 -14.13 -10.89 -6.27
CA CYS A 61 -14.83 -10.70 -5.01
C CYS A 61 -14.65 -11.93 -4.09
N GLN A 62 -14.71 -11.69 -2.79
CA GLN A 62 -14.60 -12.77 -1.81
C GLN A 62 -15.86 -13.64 -1.82
N LYS A 63 -15.71 -14.93 -1.54
CA LYS A 63 -16.84 -15.87 -1.54
C LYS A 63 -17.89 -15.45 -0.52
N GLY A 64 -19.14 -15.33 -0.95
CA GLY A 64 -20.24 -14.88 -0.10
C GLY A 64 -20.28 -13.37 0.16
N VAL A 65 -19.37 -12.61 -0.45
CA VAL A 65 -19.34 -11.14 -0.37
C VAL A 65 -19.80 -10.58 -1.71
N SER A 66 -20.94 -9.87 -1.71
CA SER A 66 -21.54 -9.28 -2.91
C SER A 66 -20.83 -8.02 -3.40
N TYR A 67 -19.85 -7.52 -2.64
CA TYR A 67 -19.16 -6.26 -2.90
C TYR A 67 -17.75 -6.47 -3.43
N CYS A 68 -17.38 -5.63 -4.39
CA CYS A 68 -16.02 -5.53 -4.90
C CYS A 68 -15.07 -4.96 -3.83
N ALA A 69 -13.77 -5.19 -3.98
CA ALA A 69 -12.80 -4.57 -3.06
C ALA A 69 -12.90 -3.03 -3.10
N GLU A 70 -12.41 -2.41 -2.03
CA GLU A 70 -12.48 -0.95 -1.79
C GLU A 70 -13.89 -0.37 -1.64
N THR A 71 -14.96 -1.16 -1.80
CA THR A 71 -16.33 -0.70 -1.53
C THR A 71 -16.52 -0.31 -0.07
N PHE A 72 -15.85 -1.01 0.85
CA PHE A 72 -15.81 -0.66 2.26
C PHE A 72 -14.42 -0.16 2.63
N ILE A 73 -14.38 1.05 3.19
CA ILE A 73 -13.18 1.68 3.71
C ILE A 73 -13.47 2.09 5.15
N LEU A 74 -12.70 1.52 6.08
CA LEU A 74 -12.80 1.78 7.51
C LEU A 74 -11.52 2.45 8.00
N HIS A 75 -11.62 3.22 9.08
CA HIS A 75 -10.41 3.75 9.71
C HIS A 75 -9.53 2.60 10.21
N ALA A 76 -8.22 2.62 9.92
CA ALA A 76 -7.32 1.53 10.29
C ALA A 76 -7.41 1.11 11.78
N LYS A 77 -7.68 2.03 12.72
CA LYS A 77 -7.75 1.75 14.16
C LYS A 77 -8.74 0.67 14.54
N VAL A 78 -9.83 0.49 13.77
CA VAL A 78 -10.85 -0.54 14.08
C VAL A 78 -10.27 -1.96 14.07
N ARG A 79 -9.15 -2.19 13.35
CA ARG A 79 -8.41 -3.45 13.36
C ARG A 79 -7.91 -3.89 14.75
N LYS A 80 -7.75 -2.94 15.67
CA LYS A 80 -7.30 -3.18 17.05
C LYS A 80 -8.45 -3.66 17.94
N ASN A 81 -9.70 -3.53 17.49
CA ASN A 81 -10.84 -4.10 18.19
C ASN A 81 -10.93 -5.60 17.88
N LEU A 82 -10.41 -6.41 18.80
CA LEU A 82 -10.29 -7.87 18.66
C LEU A 82 -11.65 -8.59 18.63
N GLU A 83 -12.72 -7.93 19.10
CA GLU A 83 -14.07 -8.44 18.99
C GLU A 83 -14.59 -8.42 17.53
N TRP A 84 -14.07 -7.49 16.73
CA TRP A 84 -14.50 -7.28 15.34
C TRP A 84 -13.49 -7.79 14.31
N PHE A 85 -12.19 -7.71 14.61
CA PHE A 85 -11.13 -8.06 13.67
C PHE A 85 -10.07 -8.93 14.31
N LYS A 86 -9.73 -10.02 13.62
CA LYS A 86 -8.60 -10.89 13.94
C LYS A 86 -7.54 -10.72 12.85
N ALA A 87 -6.27 -10.59 13.22
CA ALA A 87 -5.19 -10.68 12.23
C ALA A 87 -5.20 -12.07 11.57
N SER A 88 -5.09 -12.11 10.24
CA SER A 88 -4.95 -13.38 9.49
C SER A 88 -3.67 -14.09 9.91
N ASP A 89 -3.68 -15.42 9.95
CA ASP A 89 -2.48 -16.22 10.22
C ASP A 89 -1.40 -16.04 9.11
N GLN A 90 -1.76 -15.49 7.95
CA GLN A 90 -0.81 -15.05 6.92
C GLN A 90 -0.06 -13.77 7.30
N ASN A 91 -0.48 -13.04 8.33
CA ASN A 91 0.19 -11.83 8.84
C ASN A 91 1.43 -12.15 9.68
N VAL A 92 2.06 -13.31 9.51
CA VAL A 92 3.38 -13.59 10.10
C VAL A 92 4.41 -12.70 9.36
N ASN A 93 4.45 -11.48 9.86
CA ASN A 93 4.79 -10.20 9.24
C ASN A 93 6.24 -10.11 8.74
N TRP A 94 7.16 -10.85 9.35
CA TRP A 94 8.58 -10.52 9.25
C TRP A 94 9.26 -10.89 7.92
N LYS A 95 8.76 -11.90 7.20
CA LYS A 95 9.42 -12.37 5.97
C LYS A 95 9.05 -11.52 4.75
N HIS A 96 7.77 -11.17 4.62
CA HIS A 96 7.26 -10.42 3.47
C HIS A 96 7.50 -8.92 3.63
N GLU A 97 7.46 -8.39 4.87
CA GLU A 97 7.78 -6.98 5.13
C GLU A 97 9.24 -6.67 4.81
N ARG A 98 10.17 -7.57 5.15
CA ARG A 98 11.59 -7.43 4.77
C ARG A 98 11.76 -7.42 3.24
N GLU A 99 11.14 -8.33 2.51
CA GLU A 99 11.24 -8.38 1.05
C GLU A 99 10.60 -7.16 0.38
N TYR A 100 9.46 -6.70 0.89
CA TYR A 100 8.79 -5.48 0.41
C TYR A 100 9.64 -4.22 0.67
N LEU A 101 10.17 -4.07 1.88
CA LEU A 101 11.05 -2.96 2.25
C LEU A 101 12.34 -2.98 1.43
N GLN A 102 12.93 -4.16 1.20
CA GLN A 102 14.10 -4.30 0.33
C GLN A 102 13.80 -3.85 -1.10
N ARG A 103 12.63 -4.18 -1.66
CA ARG A 103 12.21 -3.67 -2.98
C ARG A 103 12.03 -2.16 -2.99
N LYS A 104 11.40 -1.58 -1.96
CA LYS A 104 11.25 -0.11 -1.85
C LYS A 104 12.61 0.59 -1.74
N VAL A 105 13.54 0.06 -0.94
CA VAL A 105 14.91 0.60 -0.82
C VAL A 105 15.63 0.56 -2.15
N SER A 106 15.58 -0.57 -2.88
CA SER A 106 16.19 -0.71 -4.20
C SER A 106 15.64 0.29 -5.22
N MET A 107 14.32 0.55 -5.23
CA MET A 107 13.72 1.59 -6.07
C MET A 107 14.22 2.98 -5.69
N LEU A 108 14.24 3.31 -4.39
CA LEU A 108 14.70 4.62 -3.91
C LEU A 108 16.19 4.84 -4.23
N GLU A 109 17.02 3.82 -4.14
CA GLU A 109 18.44 3.88 -4.52
C GLU A 109 18.61 4.11 -6.03
N SER A 110 17.80 3.44 -6.86
CA SER A 110 17.75 3.65 -8.31
C SER A 110 17.37 5.10 -8.66
N GLU A 111 16.32 5.63 -8.00
CA GLU A 111 15.88 7.01 -8.20
C GLU A 111 16.94 8.01 -7.75
N LYS A 112 17.59 7.77 -6.61
CA LYS A 112 18.70 8.58 -6.12
C LYS A 112 19.87 8.60 -7.11
N GLN A 113 20.27 7.44 -7.65
CA GLN A 113 21.34 7.39 -8.67
C GLN A 113 21.01 8.20 -9.91
N LYS A 114 19.75 8.14 -10.38
CA LYS A 114 19.30 8.96 -11.51
C LYS A 114 19.40 10.45 -11.19
N LEU A 115 18.95 10.85 -10.00
CA LEU A 115 19.05 12.22 -9.50
C LEU A 115 20.50 12.71 -9.39
N ASP A 116 21.40 11.89 -8.84
CA ASP A 116 22.81 12.22 -8.70
C ASP A 116 23.50 12.40 -10.07
N LYS A 117 23.13 11.57 -11.06
CA LYS A 117 23.61 11.73 -12.45
C LYS A 117 23.13 13.02 -13.08
N VAL A 118 21.86 13.37 -12.91
CA VAL A 118 21.30 14.65 -13.41
C VAL A 118 21.99 15.83 -12.74
N ARG A 119 22.19 15.76 -11.42
CA ARG A 119 22.91 16.79 -10.65
C ARG A 119 24.33 16.96 -11.15
N GLY A 120 25.08 15.88 -11.34
CA GLY A 120 26.44 15.91 -11.89
C GLY A 120 26.52 16.56 -13.27
N SER A 121 25.60 16.22 -14.18
CA SER A 121 25.51 16.84 -15.50
C SER A 121 25.24 18.35 -15.43
N LEU A 122 24.33 18.78 -14.55
CA LEU A 122 24.04 20.21 -14.34
C LEU A 122 25.25 20.97 -13.80
N PHE A 123 26.00 20.37 -12.86
CA PHE A 123 27.26 20.95 -12.37
C PHE A 123 28.30 21.07 -13.49
N GLY A 124 28.44 20.05 -14.35
CA GLY A 124 29.35 20.09 -15.50
C GLY A 124 28.98 21.22 -16.48
N ILE A 125 27.70 21.34 -16.83
CA ILE A 125 27.19 22.41 -17.69
C ILE A 125 27.45 23.80 -17.07
N TRP A 126 27.22 23.94 -15.76
CA TRP A 126 27.49 25.18 -15.05
C TRP A 126 28.98 25.53 -15.04
N LEU A 127 29.87 24.55 -14.84
CA LEU A 127 31.32 24.75 -14.88
C LEU A 127 31.79 25.19 -16.27
N LEU A 128 31.31 24.54 -17.34
CA LEU A 128 31.64 24.90 -18.72
C LEU A 128 31.19 26.33 -19.05
N LYS A 129 29.97 26.71 -18.64
CA LYS A 129 29.49 28.10 -18.76
C LYS A 129 30.38 29.09 -17.99
N LYS A 130 30.83 28.74 -16.78
CA LYS A 130 31.68 29.60 -15.96
C LYS A 130 33.10 29.76 -16.54
N LEU A 131 33.61 28.73 -17.22
CA LEU A 131 34.92 28.73 -17.88
C LEU A 131 34.89 29.32 -19.31
N GLY A 132 33.72 29.71 -19.82
CA GLY A 132 33.58 30.33 -21.14
C GLY A 132 33.78 29.38 -22.32
N ILE A 133 33.77 28.07 -22.07
CA ILE A 133 33.92 27.03 -23.10
C ILE A 133 32.52 26.73 -23.64
N LYS A 134 32.28 27.05 -24.92
CA LYS A 134 31.02 26.79 -25.63
C LYS A 134 30.84 25.31 -25.95
#